data_AF-A0A1Y4ARJ1-F1
#
_entry.id   AF-A0A1Y4ARJ1-F1
#
_cell.length_a   1.000
_cell.length_b   1.000
_cell.length_c   1.000
_cell.angle_alpha   90.00
_cell.angle_beta   90.00
_cell.angle_gamma   90.00
#
_symmetry.space_group_name_H-M   'P 1'
#
loop_
_entity.id
_entity.type
_entity.pdbx_description
1 polymer ?
#
loop_
_entity_poly.entity_id
_entity_poly.type
_entity_poly.pdbx_seq_one_letter_code
_entity_poly.pdbx_strand_id
1 'polypeptide(L)'
;MKAAQLDRYSREGRLTVREVAVPEPAADEVLIKVRAAAVNPLELLIVRGSIRLIQDYRLPQTLGNECSGVVERVGSRVGKFRPGDAVYTRLPLERIGAFAEYVAVREQVVAKMPAGYAFDVAAAIPLTGLTAWQGLVEELQVQSGQRLLIPGGSGSFGQMAVPIARALGLRVVVTGNERSREAFLAMGAERYIDYRRENYWEELSGVDAVIDTLGAGEFEHELSVLKPGGRLLSLRTAPNGEFARRNGFPWYKRALFTLAGMKYDRAARRQGKEYRFLFVHADGEQLRRITELVEREHIVPAIDPHCFSLEEINDALRLVAEGPLRGKVIIRM
;
A
#
# COMPACT_ATOMS: atom_id res chain seq x y z
N MET A 1 -27.43 -2.27 -2.76
CA MET A 1 -26.15 -2.26 -3.50
C MET A 1 -25.43 -3.56 -3.22
N LYS A 2 -24.76 -4.12 -4.23
CA LYS A 2 -23.91 -5.28 -4.06
C LYS A 2 -22.62 -4.91 -3.32
N ALA A 3 -22.21 -5.77 -2.40
CA ALA A 3 -20.98 -5.63 -1.63
C ALA A 3 -20.40 -7.02 -1.27
N ALA A 4 -19.07 -7.15 -1.29
CA ALA A 4 -18.37 -8.36 -0.88
C ALA A 4 -18.15 -8.38 0.64
N GLN A 5 -18.91 -9.22 1.34
CA GLN A 5 -18.92 -9.32 2.80
C GLN A 5 -18.00 -10.43 3.33
N LEU A 6 -17.21 -10.12 4.35
CA LEU A 6 -16.53 -11.08 5.21
C LEU A 6 -17.41 -11.38 6.42
N ASP A 7 -17.88 -12.62 6.56
CA ASP A 7 -18.75 -13.02 7.69
C ASP A 7 -17.95 -13.51 8.91
N ARG A 8 -16.77 -14.10 8.68
CA ARG A 8 -15.88 -14.65 9.71
C ARG A 8 -14.43 -14.65 9.24
N TYR A 9 -13.50 -14.47 10.17
CA TYR A 9 -12.09 -14.71 9.89
C TYR A 9 -11.84 -16.21 9.68
N SER A 10 -11.11 -16.57 8.63
CA SER A 10 -10.74 -17.96 8.35
C SER A 10 -9.52 -18.03 7.43
N ARG A 11 -8.71 -19.09 7.57
CA ARG A 11 -7.59 -19.39 6.67
C ARG A 11 -8.05 -19.60 5.23
N GLU A 12 -9.21 -20.25 5.07
CA GLU A 12 -9.91 -20.50 3.81
C GLU A 12 -11.11 -19.55 3.66
N GLY A 13 -11.08 -18.41 4.35
CA GLY A 13 -12.17 -17.44 4.32
C GLY A 13 -12.46 -16.97 2.90
N ARG A 14 -13.74 -16.90 2.58
CA ARG A 14 -14.24 -16.38 1.30
C ARG A 14 -15.13 -15.20 1.58
N LEU A 15 -15.25 -14.33 0.59
CA LEU A 15 -16.22 -13.24 0.62
C LEU A 15 -17.53 -13.69 0.00
N THR A 16 -18.63 -13.23 0.59
CA THR A 16 -19.98 -13.46 0.07
C THR A 16 -20.50 -12.15 -0.51
N VAL A 17 -20.72 -12.10 -1.82
CA VAL A 17 -21.36 -10.95 -2.46
C VAL A 17 -22.86 -10.98 -2.15
N ARG A 18 -23.39 -9.89 -1.60
CA ARG A 18 -24.82 -9.76 -1.27
C ARG A 18 -25.28 -8.31 -1.37
N GLU A 19 -26.60 -8.14 -1.39
CA GLU A 19 -27.23 -6.83 -1.27
C GLU A 19 -27.11 -6.29 0.16
N VAL A 20 -26.67 -5.04 0.27
CA VAL A 20 -26.64 -4.23 1.49
C VAL A 20 -27.19 -2.83 1.21
N ALA A 21 -27.55 -2.09 2.26
CA ALA A 21 -27.99 -0.71 2.12
C ALA A 21 -26.87 0.17 1.54
N VAL A 22 -27.21 1.11 0.67
CA VAL A 22 -26.29 2.18 0.25
C VAL A 22 -25.99 3.04 1.48
N PRO A 23 -24.72 3.33 1.78
CA PRO A 23 -24.39 4.17 2.93
C PRO A 23 -24.83 5.61 2.67
N GLU A 24 -25.47 6.21 3.66
CA GLU A 24 -25.74 7.65 3.67
C GLU A 24 -24.47 8.40 4.11
N PRO A 25 -23.95 9.35 3.33
CA PRO A 25 -22.77 10.11 3.73
C PRO A 25 -23.10 11.01 4.93
N ALA A 26 -22.24 10.98 5.95
CA ALA A 26 -22.31 11.96 7.04
C ALA A 26 -21.95 13.38 6.54
N ALA A 27 -22.11 14.39 7.39
CA ALA A 27 -21.95 15.79 7.02
C ALA A 27 -20.57 16.12 6.41
N ASP A 28 -19.50 15.46 6.84
CA ASP A 28 -18.11 15.63 6.37
C ASP A 28 -17.68 14.54 5.35
N GLU A 29 -18.63 13.79 4.79
CA GLU A 29 -18.35 12.65 3.93
C GLU A 29 -18.82 12.85 2.50
N VAL A 30 -18.09 12.23 1.57
CA VAL A 30 -18.51 12.04 0.20
C VAL A 30 -19.01 10.62 0.02
N LEU A 31 -20.09 10.45 -0.74
CA LEU A 31 -20.51 9.16 -1.27
C LEU A 31 -19.89 9.00 -2.66
N ILE A 32 -19.02 8.01 -2.81
CA ILE A 32 -18.35 7.70 -4.07
C ILE A 32 -19.09 6.52 -4.71
N LYS A 33 -19.56 6.68 -5.94
CA LYS A 33 -19.96 5.57 -6.80
C LYS A 33 -18.69 4.95 -7.38
N VAL A 34 -18.34 3.78 -6.88
CA VAL A 34 -17.09 3.08 -7.24
C VAL A 34 -17.16 2.69 -8.72
N ARG A 35 -16.03 2.81 -9.41
CA ARG A 35 -15.84 2.31 -10.78
C ARG A 35 -14.81 1.20 -10.82
N ALA A 36 -13.76 1.34 -10.02
CA ALA A 36 -12.73 0.32 -9.89
C ALA A 36 -12.23 0.25 -8.44
N ALA A 37 -11.93 -0.96 -7.98
CA ALA A 37 -11.28 -1.20 -6.70
C ALA A 37 -10.11 -2.15 -6.88
N ALA A 38 -9.00 -1.89 -6.19
CA ALA A 38 -7.80 -2.70 -6.35
C ALA A 38 -7.72 -3.80 -5.28
N VAL A 39 -7.27 -4.98 -5.69
CA VAL A 39 -7.06 -6.13 -4.81
C VAL A 39 -5.61 -6.18 -4.37
N ASN A 40 -5.37 -6.34 -3.07
CA ASN A 40 -4.07 -6.36 -2.45
C ASN A 40 -3.84 -7.62 -1.61
N PRO A 41 -2.58 -8.00 -1.35
CA PRO A 41 -2.27 -9.01 -0.35
C PRO A 41 -2.84 -8.69 1.04
N LEU A 42 -3.09 -7.40 1.33
CA LEU A 42 -3.71 -6.93 2.58
C LEU A 42 -5.10 -7.54 2.80
N GLU A 43 -5.93 -7.67 1.76
CA GLU A 43 -7.25 -8.30 1.93
C GLU A 43 -7.14 -9.75 2.43
N LEU A 44 -6.16 -10.51 1.95
CA LEU A 44 -5.92 -11.88 2.43
C LEU A 44 -5.50 -11.90 3.91
N LEU A 45 -4.69 -10.92 4.35
CA LEU A 45 -4.32 -10.79 5.76
C LEU A 45 -5.53 -10.44 6.64
N ILE A 46 -6.45 -9.62 6.13
CA ILE A 46 -7.70 -9.28 6.81
C ILE A 46 -8.61 -10.51 6.91
N VAL A 47 -8.85 -11.21 5.79
CA VAL A 47 -9.68 -12.43 5.74
C VAL A 47 -9.20 -13.48 6.73
N ARG A 48 -7.88 -13.65 6.86
CA ARG A 48 -7.26 -14.61 7.78
C ARG A 48 -7.21 -14.15 9.24
N GLY A 49 -7.58 -12.90 9.52
CA GLY A 49 -7.48 -12.29 10.85
C GLY A 49 -6.03 -12.04 11.30
N SER A 50 -5.06 -12.02 10.37
CA SER A 50 -3.63 -11.88 10.68
C SER A 50 -3.28 -10.49 11.23
N ILE A 51 -4.11 -9.48 10.96
CA ILE A 51 -3.87 -8.10 11.41
C ILE A 51 -4.76 -7.66 12.60
N ARG A 52 -5.46 -8.58 13.27
CA ARG A 52 -6.44 -8.23 14.32
C ARG A 52 -5.89 -7.41 15.48
N LEU A 53 -4.59 -7.55 15.77
CA LEU A 53 -3.93 -6.73 16.78
C LEU A 53 -3.83 -5.25 16.37
N ILE A 54 -3.71 -4.99 15.05
CA ILE A 54 -3.71 -3.65 14.45
C ILE A 54 -5.15 -3.18 14.30
N GLN A 55 -6.00 -3.94 13.60
CA GLN A 55 -7.41 -3.63 13.36
C GLN A 55 -8.28 -4.88 13.49
N ASP A 56 -9.23 -4.86 14.42
CA ASP A 56 -10.26 -5.90 14.57
C ASP A 56 -11.62 -5.34 14.09
N TYR A 57 -12.17 -5.93 13.03
CA TYR A 57 -13.44 -5.50 12.44
C TYR A 57 -14.63 -6.14 13.14
N ARG A 58 -15.73 -5.38 13.20
CA ARG A 58 -17.04 -5.95 13.50
C ARG A 58 -17.56 -6.63 12.24
N LEU A 59 -17.98 -7.89 12.38
CA LEU A 59 -18.46 -8.70 11.27
C LEU A 59 -20.01 -8.74 11.25
N PRO A 60 -20.65 -8.83 10.05
CA PRO A 60 -20.01 -8.87 8.74
C PRO A 60 -19.38 -7.53 8.32
N GLN A 61 -18.28 -7.58 7.55
CA GLN A 61 -17.53 -6.42 7.08
C GLN A 61 -17.38 -6.44 5.55
N THR A 62 -17.73 -5.34 4.87
CA THR A 62 -17.37 -5.14 3.45
C THR A 62 -15.86 -5.00 3.30
N LEU A 63 -15.21 -5.76 2.42
CA LEU A 63 -13.77 -5.62 2.18
C LEU A 63 -13.41 -4.59 1.09
N GLY A 64 -12.10 -4.43 0.84
CA GLY A 64 -11.52 -3.52 -0.14
C GLY A 64 -10.96 -2.27 0.52
N ASN A 65 -9.65 -2.04 0.36
CA ASN A 65 -8.94 -0.92 0.99
C ASN A 65 -8.79 0.32 0.10
N GLU A 66 -8.99 0.23 -1.21
CA GLU A 66 -8.81 1.37 -2.11
C GLU A 66 -9.73 1.29 -3.31
N CYS A 67 -10.12 2.46 -3.82
CA CYS A 67 -10.95 2.58 -5.01
C CYS A 67 -10.72 3.88 -5.77
N SER A 68 -11.22 3.89 -7.00
CA SER A 68 -11.49 5.08 -7.79
C SER A 68 -12.96 5.08 -8.23
N GLY A 69 -13.52 6.27 -8.42
CA GLY A 69 -14.92 6.43 -8.76
C GLY A 69 -15.33 7.88 -8.93
N VAL A 70 -16.64 8.09 -8.95
CA VAL A 70 -17.22 9.41 -9.14
C VAL A 70 -17.96 9.79 -7.87
N VAL A 71 -17.80 11.02 -7.40
CA VAL A 71 -18.60 11.55 -6.29
C VAL A 71 -20.06 11.58 -6.73
N GLU A 72 -20.91 10.84 -6.03
CA GLU A 72 -22.36 10.77 -6.27
C GLU A 72 -23.09 11.83 -5.44
N ARG A 73 -22.76 11.91 -4.14
CA ARG A 73 -23.37 12.83 -3.18
C ARG A 73 -22.31 13.33 -2.19
N VAL A 74 -22.59 14.47 -1.56
CA VAL A 74 -21.74 15.05 -0.53
C VAL A 74 -22.55 15.42 0.70
N GLY A 75 -21.93 15.32 1.87
CA GLY A 75 -22.46 15.87 3.11
C GLY A 75 -22.43 17.40 3.14
N SER A 76 -23.20 18.00 4.05
CA SER A 76 -23.38 19.45 4.14
C SER A 76 -22.14 20.28 4.55
N ARG A 77 -21.09 19.63 5.05
CA ARG A 77 -19.82 20.25 5.45
C ARG A 77 -18.66 19.88 4.52
N VAL A 78 -18.90 19.12 3.46
CA VAL A 78 -17.89 18.86 2.43
C VAL A 78 -17.66 20.14 1.63
N GLY A 79 -16.40 20.55 1.54
CA GLY A 79 -16.01 21.75 0.80
C GLY A 79 -15.06 21.47 -0.37
N LYS A 80 -14.36 20.33 -0.36
CA LYS A 80 -13.31 20.04 -1.37
C LYS A 80 -13.83 19.36 -2.63
N PHE A 81 -15.03 18.77 -2.59
CA PHE A 81 -15.58 17.93 -3.66
C PHE A 81 -17.04 18.25 -3.94
N ARG A 82 -17.48 17.91 -5.16
CA ARG A 82 -18.88 18.02 -5.59
C ARG A 82 -19.29 16.80 -6.41
N PRO A 83 -20.61 16.50 -6.53
CA PRO A 83 -21.08 15.46 -7.43
C PRO A 83 -20.50 15.59 -8.84
N GLY A 84 -20.11 14.46 -9.43
CA GLY A 84 -19.46 14.39 -10.74
C GLY A 84 -17.94 14.43 -10.73
N ASP A 85 -17.30 14.80 -9.61
CA ASP A 85 -15.83 14.78 -9.52
C ASP A 85 -15.29 13.35 -9.59
N ALA A 86 -14.25 13.14 -10.42
CA ALA A 86 -13.51 11.89 -10.49
C ALA A 86 -12.46 11.83 -9.37
N VAL A 87 -12.60 10.85 -8.47
CA VAL A 87 -11.85 10.76 -7.23
C VAL A 87 -11.30 9.35 -6.98
N TYR A 88 -10.27 9.29 -6.16
CA TYR A 88 -9.70 8.04 -5.67
C TYR A 88 -9.28 8.16 -4.20
N THR A 89 -9.19 7.04 -3.51
CA THR A 89 -8.87 7.01 -2.09
C THR A 89 -8.33 5.66 -1.68
N ARG A 90 -7.42 5.66 -0.70
CA ARG A 90 -7.21 4.53 0.20
C ARG A 90 -8.10 4.77 1.40
N LEU A 91 -9.00 3.84 1.71
CA LEU A 91 -9.98 4.00 2.78
C LEU A 91 -9.32 3.94 4.16
N PRO A 92 -9.86 4.65 5.17
CA PRO A 92 -9.38 4.53 6.55
C PRO A 92 -9.48 3.09 7.04
N LEU A 93 -8.52 2.64 7.85
CA LEU A 93 -8.43 1.24 8.25
C LEU A 93 -9.64 0.82 9.09
N GLU A 94 -10.20 1.75 9.86
CA GLU A 94 -11.39 1.57 10.66
C GLU A 94 -12.69 1.49 9.84
N ARG A 95 -12.66 1.89 8.56
CA ARG A 95 -13.84 1.98 7.69
C ARG A 95 -13.51 1.68 6.23
N ILE A 96 -13.03 0.46 5.99
CA ILE A 96 -12.85 -0.09 4.64
C ILE A 96 -14.19 -0.44 3.99
N GLY A 97 -14.19 -0.79 2.70
CA GLY A 97 -15.41 -1.19 1.99
C GLY A 97 -15.44 -0.93 0.49
N ALA A 98 -14.27 -0.84 -0.17
CA ALA A 98 -14.19 -0.52 -1.59
C ALA A 98 -14.68 -1.63 -2.53
N PHE A 99 -14.86 -2.87 -2.06
CA PHE A 99 -15.50 -3.94 -2.83
C PHE A 99 -17.03 -3.87 -2.70
N ALA A 100 -17.58 -2.74 -3.14
CA ALA A 100 -18.99 -2.44 -3.20
C ALA A 100 -19.26 -1.38 -4.28
N GLU A 101 -20.51 -1.25 -4.72
CA GLU A 101 -20.89 -0.26 -5.73
C GLU A 101 -20.78 1.20 -5.22
N TYR A 102 -20.92 1.42 -3.92
CA TYR A 102 -20.77 2.74 -3.29
C TYR A 102 -19.99 2.66 -1.97
N VAL A 103 -19.24 3.72 -1.67
CA VAL A 103 -18.57 3.91 -0.37
C VAL A 103 -18.76 5.34 0.12
N ALA A 104 -19.13 5.50 1.40
CA ALA A 104 -19.12 6.79 2.08
C ALA A 104 -17.79 6.94 2.83
N VAL A 105 -17.11 8.07 2.65
CA VAL A 105 -15.80 8.31 3.25
C VAL A 105 -15.58 9.81 3.51
N ARG A 106 -14.87 10.14 4.58
CA ARG A 106 -14.58 11.52 4.98
C ARG A 106 -13.74 12.24 3.92
N GLU A 107 -14.05 13.51 3.62
CA GLU A 107 -13.40 14.22 2.50
C GLU A 107 -11.87 14.33 2.65
N GLN A 108 -11.33 14.35 3.87
CA GLN A 108 -9.90 14.53 4.12
C GLN A 108 -9.01 13.36 3.68
N VAL A 109 -9.58 12.19 3.37
CA VAL A 109 -8.81 11.04 2.86
C VAL A 109 -8.97 10.84 1.35
N VAL A 110 -9.78 11.68 0.70
CA VAL A 110 -10.07 11.61 -0.73
C VAL A 110 -9.18 12.60 -1.48
N ALA A 111 -8.83 12.25 -2.71
CA ALA A 111 -8.17 13.16 -3.64
C ALA A 111 -8.79 13.02 -5.04
N LYS A 112 -8.59 14.04 -5.89
CA LYS A 112 -8.93 13.93 -7.31
C LYS A 112 -7.95 12.98 -7.99
N MET A 113 -8.48 12.20 -8.93
CA MET A 113 -7.66 11.30 -9.74
C MET A 113 -6.72 12.09 -10.66
N PRO A 114 -5.56 11.53 -11.05
CA PRO A 114 -4.73 12.10 -12.11
C PRO A 114 -5.53 12.34 -13.40
N ALA A 115 -5.34 13.50 -14.02
CA ALA A 115 -6.05 13.88 -15.23
C ALA A 115 -5.75 12.91 -16.38
N GLY A 116 -6.79 12.46 -17.08
CA GLY A 116 -6.67 11.56 -18.23
C GLY A 116 -6.49 10.07 -17.88
N TYR A 117 -6.44 9.71 -16.59
CA TYR A 117 -6.29 8.31 -16.18
C TYR A 117 -7.65 7.59 -16.16
N ALA A 118 -7.65 6.35 -16.66
CA ALA A 118 -8.79 5.45 -16.50
C ALA A 118 -8.98 5.07 -15.03
N PHE A 119 -10.22 4.77 -14.64
CA PHE A 119 -10.56 4.37 -13.26
C PHE A 119 -9.72 3.20 -12.77
N ASP A 120 -9.53 2.17 -13.59
CA ASP A 120 -8.73 0.99 -13.25
C ASP A 120 -7.28 1.34 -12.88
N VAL A 121 -6.65 2.19 -13.70
CA VAL A 121 -5.27 2.65 -13.48
C VAL A 121 -5.19 3.49 -12.22
N ALA A 122 -6.13 4.43 -12.05
CA ALA A 122 -6.18 5.28 -10.88
C ALA A 122 -6.43 4.47 -9.60
N ALA A 123 -7.27 3.44 -9.62
CA ALA A 123 -7.53 2.59 -8.45
C ALA A 123 -6.28 1.86 -7.95
N ALA A 124 -5.27 1.66 -8.81
CA ALA A 124 -4.02 1.00 -8.43
C ALA A 124 -3.00 1.91 -7.70
N ILE A 125 -3.28 3.21 -7.59
CA ILE A 125 -2.36 4.21 -7.04
C ILE A 125 -2.45 4.37 -5.52
N PRO A 126 -3.64 4.51 -4.88
CA PRO A 126 -3.71 5.08 -3.55
C PRO A 126 -2.90 4.34 -2.47
N LEU A 127 -3.04 3.03 -2.36
CA LEU A 127 -2.38 2.23 -1.33
C LEU A 127 -0.87 2.18 -1.53
N THR A 128 -0.41 1.85 -2.74
CA THR A 128 1.03 1.74 -3.05
C THR A 128 1.69 3.11 -3.07
N GLY A 129 1.02 4.13 -3.59
CA GLY A 129 1.47 5.52 -3.57
C GLY A 129 1.63 6.06 -2.14
N LEU A 130 0.61 5.88 -1.28
CA LEU A 130 0.71 6.29 0.13
C LEU A 130 1.76 5.47 0.89
N THR A 131 1.87 4.17 0.62
CA THR A 131 2.91 3.33 1.24
C THR A 131 4.30 3.82 0.87
N ALA A 132 4.52 4.18 -0.41
CA ALA A 132 5.78 4.74 -0.87
C ALA A 132 6.05 6.11 -0.24
N TRP A 133 5.07 7.02 -0.29
CA TRP A 133 5.22 8.37 0.25
C TRP A 133 5.50 8.37 1.76
N GLN A 134 4.68 7.68 2.55
CA GLN A 134 4.85 7.58 4.00
C GLN A 134 6.16 6.86 4.35
N GLY A 135 6.50 5.79 3.62
CA GLY A 135 7.74 5.08 3.83
C GLY A 135 8.97 5.95 3.59
N LEU A 136 9.01 6.68 2.49
CA LEU A 136 10.13 7.54 2.10
C LEU A 136 10.22 8.79 2.98
N VAL A 137 9.12 9.50 3.16
CA VAL A 137 9.10 10.84 3.78
C VAL A 137 8.99 10.77 5.30
N GLU A 138 8.18 9.87 5.86
CA GLU A 138 7.89 9.86 7.30
C GLU A 138 8.72 8.85 8.09
N GLU A 139 8.86 7.63 7.57
CA GLU A 139 9.57 6.55 8.25
C GLU A 139 11.08 6.64 8.04
N LEU A 140 11.49 6.67 6.78
CA LEU A 140 12.90 6.70 6.39
C LEU A 140 13.48 8.12 6.46
N GLN A 141 12.65 9.16 6.27
CA GLN A 141 13.05 10.57 6.27
C GLN A 141 14.21 10.84 5.30
N VAL A 142 14.11 10.23 4.12
CA VAL A 142 15.14 10.25 3.09
C VAL A 142 15.45 11.67 2.62
N GLN A 143 16.70 11.88 2.21
CA GLN A 143 17.21 13.14 1.68
C GLN A 143 17.69 12.94 0.23
N SER A 144 17.58 13.97 -0.59
CA SER A 144 18.10 13.94 -1.96
C SER A 144 19.58 13.52 -1.99
N GLY A 145 19.94 12.69 -2.97
CA GLY A 145 21.27 12.11 -3.13
C GLY A 145 21.50 10.79 -2.38
N GLN A 146 20.63 10.43 -1.43
CA GLN A 146 20.71 9.15 -0.72
C GLN A 146 20.36 7.97 -1.63
N ARG A 147 20.94 6.82 -1.32
CA ARG A 147 20.69 5.55 -2.00
C ARG A 147 19.65 4.73 -1.24
N LEU A 148 18.63 4.29 -1.97
CA LEU A 148 17.53 3.45 -1.49
C LEU A 148 17.64 2.06 -2.13
N LEU A 149 17.50 1.00 -1.32
CA LEU A 149 17.30 -0.36 -1.82
C LEU A 149 15.85 -0.82 -1.58
N ILE A 150 15.22 -1.38 -2.61
CA ILE A 150 13.92 -2.05 -2.52
C ILE A 150 14.10 -3.50 -2.99
N PRO A 151 14.47 -4.43 -2.08
CA PRO A 151 14.62 -5.83 -2.42
C PRO A 151 13.23 -6.43 -2.69
N GLY A 152 13.11 -7.27 -3.72
CA GLY A 152 11.81 -7.80 -4.18
C GLY A 152 10.90 -6.74 -4.82
N GLY A 153 11.43 -5.55 -5.09
CA GLY A 153 10.66 -4.38 -5.48
C GLY A 153 10.06 -4.44 -6.89
N SER A 154 10.28 -5.49 -7.69
CA SER A 154 9.81 -5.56 -9.09
C SER A 154 8.28 -5.68 -9.29
N GLY A 155 7.48 -5.53 -8.23
CA GLY A 155 6.01 -5.62 -8.24
C GLY A 155 5.30 -4.27 -8.29
N SER A 156 3.98 -4.27 -8.06
CA SER A 156 3.13 -3.06 -8.09
C SER A 156 3.56 -1.97 -7.11
N PHE A 157 4.12 -2.35 -5.95
CA PHE A 157 4.70 -1.38 -5.02
C PHE A 157 5.88 -0.62 -5.62
N GLY A 158 6.87 -1.31 -6.21
CA GLY A 158 8.04 -0.64 -6.78
C GLY A 158 7.73 0.18 -8.02
N GLN A 159 6.72 -0.19 -8.81
CA GLN A 159 6.26 0.62 -9.94
C GLN A 159 5.76 2.02 -9.50
N MET A 160 5.29 2.16 -8.25
CA MET A 160 5.00 3.46 -7.66
C MET A 160 6.21 4.03 -6.90
N ALA A 161 6.88 3.20 -6.10
CA ALA A 161 7.92 3.67 -5.19
C ALA A 161 9.18 4.18 -5.92
N VAL A 162 9.58 3.55 -7.02
CA VAL A 162 10.79 3.93 -7.78
C VAL A 162 10.67 5.34 -8.38
N PRO A 163 9.64 5.66 -9.19
CA PRO A 163 9.53 7.01 -9.75
C PRO A 163 9.28 8.07 -8.67
N ILE A 164 8.53 7.76 -7.60
CA ILE A 164 8.36 8.68 -6.46
C ILE A 164 9.70 8.95 -5.76
N ALA A 165 10.48 7.90 -5.45
CA ALA A 165 11.79 8.03 -4.83
C ALA A 165 12.77 8.81 -5.73
N ARG A 166 12.77 8.56 -7.04
CA ARG A 166 13.57 9.32 -8.01
C ARG A 166 13.16 10.79 -8.05
N ALA A 167 11.87 11.08 -8.01
CA ALA A 167 11.35 12.46 -7.94
C ALA A 167 11.73 13.20 -6.65
N LEU A 168 12.03 12.46 -5.57
CA LEU A 168 12.59 12.98 -4.31
C LEU A 168 14.13 13.08 -4.34
N GLY A 169 14.77 12.79 -5.48
CA GLY A 169 16.21 12.88 -5.67
C GLY A 169 17.01 11.65 -5.19
N LEU A 170 16.36 10.51 -4.97
CA LEU A 170 17.04 9.30 -4.52
C LEU A 170 17.65 8.49 -5.66
N ARG A 171 18.73 7.78 -5.34
CA ARG A 171 19.36 6.77 -6.20
C ARG A 171 18.79 5.40 -5.85
N VAL A 172 17.91 4.86 -6.69
CA VAL A 172 17.12 3.66 -6.32
C VAL A 172 17.74 2.39 -6.91
N VAL A 173 17.96 1.40 -6.06
CA VAL A 173 18.33 0.04 -6.45
C VAL A 173 17.14 -0.87 -6.20
N VAL A 174 16.79 -1.69 -7.18
CA VAL A 174 15.69 -2.66 -7.09
C VAL A 174 16.22 -4.04 -7.38
N THR A 175 15.75 -5.04 -6.63
CA THR A 175 15.99 -6.45 -6.95
C THR A 175 14.70 -7.10 -7.43
N GLY A 176 14.81 -8.02 -8.38
CA GLY A 176 13.65 -8.70 -8.96
C GLY A 176 14.02 -9.66 -10.07
N ASN A 177 13.02 -10.14 -10.81
CA ASN A 177 13.24 -11.06 -11.94
C ASN A 177 13.74 -10.34 -13.19
N GLU A 178 14.44 -11.03 -14.09
CA GLU A 178 14.97 -10.46 -15.34
C GLU A 178 13.91 -9.71 -16.18
N ARG A 179 12.68 -10.27 -16.28
CA ARG A 179 11.60 -9.71 -17.11
C ARG A 179 11.21 -8.26 -16.77
N SER A 180 11.49 -7.78 -15.55
CA SER A 180 11.13 -6.42 -15.14
C SER A 180 12.29 -5.43 -15.23
N ARG A 181 13.49 -5.88 -15.64
CA ARG A 181 14.72 -5.08 -15.63
C ARG A 181 14.59 -3.81 -16.46
N GLU A 182 14.24 -3.94 -17.73
CA GLU A 182 14.15 -2.79 -18.65
C GLU A 182 13.10 -1.78 -18.18
N ALA A 183 11.94 -2.25 -17.74
CA ALA A 183 10.87 -1.41 -17.23
C ALA A 183 11.31 -0.60 -16.01
N PHE A 184 12.00 -1.22 -15.04
CA PHE A 184 12.45 -0.53 -13.83
C PHE A 184 13.61 0.45 -14.07
N LEU A 185 14.51 0.13 -15.00
CA LEU A 185 15.54 1.09 -15.44
C LEU A 185 14.90 2.30 -16.13
N ALA A 186 13.90 2.08 -17.00
CA ALA A 186 13.15 3.15 -17.64
C ALA A 186 12.36 4.03 -16.64
N MET A 187 11.84 3.43 -15.55
CA MET A 187 11.19 4.17 -14.44
C MET A 187 12.17 5.01 -13.60
N GLY A 188 13.48 4.83 -13.79
CA GLY A 188 14.52 5.61 -13.09
C GLY A 188 15.21 4.89 -11.94
N ALA A 189 15.16 3.55 -11.88
CA ALA A 189 16.08 2.80 -11.03
C ALA A 189 17.53 3.03 -11.52
N GLU A 190 18.44 3.34 -10.60
CA GLU A 190 19.87 3.45 -10.88
C GLU A 190 20.49 2.08 -11.22
N ARG A 191 20.07 1.03 -10.50
CA ARG A 191 20.55 -0.33 -10.71
C ARG A 191 19.38 -1.30 -10.53
N TYR A 192 19.31 -2.28 -11.40
CA TYR A 192 18.40 -3.42 -11.26
C TYR A 192 19.20 -4.72 -11.14
N ILE A 193 19.00 -5.43 -10.04
CA ILE A 193 19.70 -6.67 -9.70
C ILE A 193 18.75 -7.83 -9.97
N ASP A 194 19.13 -8.72 -10.90
CA ASP A 194 18.41 -9.98 -11.10
C ASP A 194 18.83 -10.96 -10.01
N TYR A 195 17.92 -11.27 -9.08
CA TYR A 195 18.22 -12.11 -7.92
C TYR A 195 18.63 -13.54 -8.29
N ARG A 196 18.39 -13.97 -9.54
CA ARG A 196 18.83 -15.29 -10.04
C ARG A 196 20.28 -15.31 -10.51
N ARG A 197 20.88 -14.14 -10.71
CA ARG A 197 22.23 -13.98 -11.29
C ARG A 197 23.18 -13.29 -10.32
N GLU A 198 22.68 -12.34 -9.58
CA GLU A 198 23.45 -11.47 -8.70
C GLU A 198 22.89 -11.55 -7.28
N ASN A 199 23.78 -11.55 -6.30
CA ASN A 199 23.42 -11.52 -4.90
C ASN A 199 23.55 -10.07 -4.37
N TYR A 200 22.42 -9.42 -4.07
CA TYR A 200 22.44 -8.00 -3.71
C TYR A 200 23.24 -7.70 -2.44
N TRP A 201 23.34 -8.62 -1.48
CA TRP A 201 24.08 -8.38 -0.23
C TRP A 201 25.58 -8.65 -0.33
N GLU A 202 26.03 -9.22 -1.44
CA GLU A 202 27.45 -9.30 -1.81
C GLU A 202 27.86 -8.11 -2.69
N GLU A 203 26.91 -7.61 -3.48
CA GLU A 203 27.11 -6.57 -4.50
C GLU A 203 26.92 -5.14 -4.01
N LEU A 204 26.23 -4.96 -2.88
CA LEU A 204 25.88 -3.65 -2.32
C LEU A 204 26.47 -3.48 -0.93
N SER A 205 26.88 -2.25 -0.64
CA SER A 205 27.19 -1.79 0.71
C SER A 205 26.95 -0.29 0.81
N GLY A 206 26.82 0.20 2.04
CA GLY A 206 26.71 1.64 2.30
C GLY A 206 25.39 2.27 1.85
N VAL A 207 24.31 1.50 1.72
CA VAL A 207 22.98 2.02 1.37
C VAL A 207 22.42 2.86 2.52
N ASP A 208 21.76 3.98 2.22
CA ASP A 208 21.20 4.88 3.23
C ASP A 208 19.88 4.38 3.84
N ALA A 209 19.04 3.78 3.00
CA ALA A 209 17.72 3.28 3.39
C ALA A 209 17.34 1.99 2.66
N VAL A 210 16.58 1.13 3.34
CA VAL A 210 15.99 -0.08 2.76
C VAL A 210 14.49 -0.08 2.99
N ILE A 211 13.70 -0.43 1.96
CA ILE A 211 12.28 -0.78 2.11
C ILE A 211 12.11 -2.28 1.87
N ASP A 212 12.05 -3.05 2.95
CA ASP A 212 11.85 -4.49 2.94
C ASP A 212 10.44 -4.87 2.44
N THR A 213 10.42 -5.59 1.32
CA THR A 213 9.22 -6.19 0.73
C THR A 213 9.21 -7.73 0.74
N LEU A 214 10.24 -8.36 1.29
CA LEU A 214 10.44 -9.82 1.28
C LEU A 214 10.11 -10.44 2.65
N GLY A 215 10.50 -9.77 3.72
CA GLY A 215 10.16 -10.09 5.10
C GLY A 215 11.29 -10.75 5.88
N ALA A 216 10.90 -11.49 6.93
CA ALA A 216 11.81 -11.84 8.03
C ALA A 216 13.02 -12.70 7.63
N GLY A 217 12.95 -13.44 6.52
CA GLY A 217 14.05 -14.25 6.01
C GLY A 217 15.20 -13.43 5.41
N GLU A 218 14.91 -12.22 4.93
CA GLU A 218 15.89 -11.34 4.27
C GLU A 218 16.44 -10.26 5.20
N PHE A 219 15.84 -10.08 6.36
CA PHE A 219 16.13 -8.98 7.28
C PHE A 219 17.62 -8.80 7.62
N GLU A 220 18.37 -9.88 7.86
CA GLU A 220 19.80 -9.77 8.18
C GLU A 220 20.65 -9.37 6.96
N HIS A 221 20.27 -9.79 5.76
CA HIS A 221 20.91 -9.39 4.50
C HIS A 221 20.58 -7.92 4.15
N GLU A 222 19.34 -7.50 4.38
CA GLU A 222 18.94 -6.11 4.24
C GLU A 222 19.66 -5.19 5.25
N LEU A 223 19.87 -5.67 6.48
CA LEU A 223 20.69 -4.95 7.44
C LEU A 223 22.14 -4.89 6.98
N SER A 224 22.75 -5.96 6.45
CA SER A 224 24.19 -5.99 6.15
C SER A 224 24.62 -4.94 5.12
N VAL A 225 23.77 -4.62 4.14
CA VAL A 225 24.05 -3.62 3.09
C VAL A 225 23.86 -2.17 3.55
N LEU A 226 23.12 -1.97 4.65
CA LEU A 226 22.80 -0.65 5.19
C LEU A 226 24.01 -0.05 5.92
N LYS A 227 24.24 1.25 5.75
CA LYS A 227 25.30 1.95 6.50
C LYS A 227 24.91 2.20 7.96
N PRO A 228 25.86 2.43 8.89
CA PRO A 228 25.56 2.97 10.21
C PRO A 228 24.76 4.28 10.12
N GLY A 229 23.73 4.42 10.95
CA GLY A 229 22.76 5.52 10.90
C GLY A 229 21.67 5.36 9.83
N GLY A 230 21.74 4.34 8.99
CA GLY A 230 20.70 4.03 8.01
C GLY A 230 19.45 3.42 8.65
N ARG A 231 18.36 3.46 7.89
CA ARG A 231 17.04 2.96 8.33
C ARG A 231 16.52 1.85 7.42
N LEU A 232 16.08 0.76 8.03
CA LEU A 232 15.34 -0.32 7.36
C LEU A 232 13.87 -0.18 7.73
N LEU A 233 13.03 0.04 6.73
CA LEU A 233 11.59 0.03 6.84
C LEU A 233 11.02 -1.28 6.32
N SER A 234 10.28 -2.02 7.15
CA SER A 234 9.61 -3.24 6.71
C SER A 234 8.12 -3.06 6.46
N LEU A 235 7.66 -3.65 5.35
CA LEU A 235 6.26 -3.80 4.98
C LEU A 235 5.72 -5.22 5.28
N ARG A 236 6.59 -6.15 5.72
CA ARG A 236 6.32 -7.60 5.75
C ARG A 236 6.57 -8.26 7.09
N THR A 237 7.39 -7.66 7.95
CA THR A 237 7.76 -8.23 9.24
C THR A 237 6.81 -7.77 10.35
N ALA A 238 7.32 -7.45 11.53
CA ALA A 238 6.51 -7.24 12.73
C ALA A 238 6.44 -5.77 13.14
N PRO A 239 5.29 -5.26 13.58
CA PRO A 239 5.21 -3.97 14.25
C PRO A 239 6.08 -3.96 15.50
N ASN A 240 6.64 -2.78 15.81
CA ASN A 240 7.45 -2.55 17.01
C ASN A 240 6.82 -1.50 17.93
N GLY A 241 7.48 -1.25 19.07
CA GLY A 241 7.02 -0.26 20.05
C GLY A 241 6.95 1.16 19.49
N GLU A 242 7.79 1.49 18.51
CA GLU A 242 7.77 2.78 17.84
C GLU A 242 6.53 2.94 16.96
N PHE A 243 6.23 1.93 16.12
CA PHE A 243 4.99 1.89 15.35
C PHE A 243 3.77 2.09 16.25
N ALA A 244 3.75 1.39 17.40
CA ALA A 244 2.67 1.50 18.37
C ALA A 244 2.50 2.93 18.93
N ARG A 245 3.63 3.56 19.29
CA ARG A 245 3.67 4.92 19.85
C ARG A 245 3.15 5.94 18.85
N ARG A 246 3.64 5.88 17.60
CA ARG A 246 3.26 6.82 16.54
C ARG A 246 1.79 6.74 16.16
N ASN A 247 1.23 5.53 16.17
CA ASN A 247 -0.17 5.28 15.83
C ASN A 247 -1.10 5.40 17.05
N GLY A 248 -0.63 5.94 18.18
CA GLY A 248 -1.47 6.20 19.35
C GLY A 248 -2.06 4.94 20.00
N PHE A 249 -1.43 3.78 19.84
CA PHE A 249 -1.91 2.55 20.46
C PHE A 249 -1.81 2.63 22.00
N PRO A 250 -2.76 2.04 22.73
CA PRO A 250 -2.74 2.03 24.18
C PRO A 250 -1.51 1.28 24.72
N TRP A 251 -1.14 1.58 25.97
CA TRP A 251 0.11 1.11 26.59
C TRP A 251 0.31 -0.41 26.51
N TYR A 252 -0.75 -1.21 26.63
CA TYR A 252 -0.67 -2.67 26.59
C TYR A 252 -0.37 -3.19 25.17
N LYS A 253 -0.96 -2.61 24.12
CA LYS A 253 -0.60 -2.92 22.72
C LYS A 253 0.81 -2.44 22.39
N ARG A 254 1.22 -1.29 22.95
CA ARG A 254 2.60 -0.80 22.82
C ARG A 254 3.60 -1.77 23.45
N ALA A 255 3.32 -2.31 24.64
CA ALA A 255 4.16 -3.33 25.26
C ALA A 255 4.22 -4.60 24.40
N LEU A 256 3.08 -5.08 23.90
CA LEU A 256 2.99 -6.24 23.01
C LEU A 256 3.82 -6.06 21.73
N PHE A 257 3.65 -4.94 21.01
CA PHE A 257 4.41 -4.67 19.80
C PHE A 257 5.89 -4.42 20.08
N THR A 258 6.24 -3.84 21.23
CA THR A 258 7.65 -3.75 21.66
C THR A 258 8.28 -5.13 21.77
N LEU A 259 7.59 -6.10 22.37
CA LEU A 259 8.06 -7.48 22.45
C LEU A 259 8.14 -8.14 21.07
N ALA A 260 7.11 -7.97 20.23
CA ALA A 260 7.07 -8.55 18.89
C ALA A 260 8.21 -8.05 17.98
N GLY A 261 8.50 -6.76 18.03
CA GLY A 261 9.57 -6.11 17.26
C GLY A 261 10.96 -6.19 17.89
N MET A 262 11.09 -6.67 19.14
CA MET A 262 12.31 -6.58 19.94
C MET A 262 13.54 -7.17 19.27
N LYS A 263 13.38 -8.30 18.56
CA LYS A 263 14.48 -8.95 17.85
C LYS A 263 15.04 -8.06 16.74
N TYR A 264 14.16 -7.42 15.96
CA TYR A 264 14.51 -6.53 14.85
C TYR A 264 15.15 -5.24 15.37
N ASP A 265 14.54 -4.64 16.40
CA ASP A 265 15.08 -3.45 17.07
C ASP A 265 16.49 -3.69 17.63
N ARG A 266 16.72 -4.84 18.30
CA ARG A 266 18.03 -5.18 18.86
C ARG A 266 19.07 -5.44 17.78
N ALA A 267 18.72 -6.18 16.72
CA ALA A 267 19.62 -6.46 15.62
C ALA A 267 20.06 -5.18 14.90
N ALA A 268 19.12 -4.28 14.57
CA ALA A 268 19.42 -3.00 13.96
C ALA A 268 20.30 -2.12 14.89
N ARG A 269 19.92 -1.96 16.16
CA ARG A 269 20.66 -1.10 17.11
C ARG A 269 22.09 -1.57 17.36
N ARG A 270 22.34 -2.90 17.42
CA ARG A 270 23.70 -3.44 17.58
C ARG A 270 24.64 -3.03 16.45
N GLN A 271 24.10 -2.76 15.27
CA GLN A 271 24.85 -2.31 14.09
C GLN A 271 24.77 -0.78 13.90
N GLY A 272 24.24 -0.03 14.87
CA GLY A 272 24.05 1.42 14.77
C GLY A 272 22.98 1.83 13.75
N LYS A 273 21.98 0.97 13.49
CA LYS A 273 20.92 1.15 12.48
C LYS A 273 19.56 1.25 13.16
N GLU A 274 18.56 1.71 12.41
CA GLU A 274 17.18 1.79 12.90
C GLU A 274 16.26 0.85 12.13
N TYR A 275 15.36 0.19 12.87
CA TYR A 275 14.25 -0.58 12.31
C TYR A 275 12.94 0.20 12.43
N ARG A 276 12.18 0.22 11.32
CA ARG A 276 10.86 0.83 11.20
C ARG A 276 9.88 -0.19 10.63
N PHE A 277 8.61 -0.04 10.98
CA PHE A 277 7.51 -0.82 10.43
C PHE A 277 6.41 0.13 10.00
N LEU A 278 5.88 -0.06 8.80
CA LEU A 278 4.79 0.76 8.26
C LEU A 278 3.53 -0.07 8.09
N PHE A 279 2.44 0.48 8.62
CA PHE A 279 1.10 0.11 8.21
C PHE A 279 0.44 1.38 7.69
N VAL A 280 0.25 1.45 6.36
CA VAL A 280 -0.19 2.66 5.67
C VAL A 280 -1.49 3.23 6.25
N HIS A 281 -1.55 4.54 6.40
CA HIS A 281 -2.77 5.25 6.79
C HIS A 281 -3.37 6.01 5.60
N ALA A 282 -4.66 6.33 5.69
CA ALA A 282 -5.34 7.12 4.68
C ALA A 282 -5.01 8.61 4.86
N ASP A 283 -4.73 9.32 3.76
CA ASP A 283 -4.42 10.76 3.77
C ASP A 283 -4.64 11.37 2.37
N GLY A 284 -5.61 12.28 2.25
CA GLY A 284 -5.99 12.90 0.98
C GLY A 284 -5.03 13.99 0.53
N GLU A 285 -4.32 14.65 1.44
CA GLU A 285 -3.30 15.65 1.07
C GLU A 285 -2.03 14.99 0.56
N GLN A 286 -1.64 13.85 1.14
CA GLN A 286 -0.57 13.04 0.60
C GLN A 286 -0.95 12.47 -0.77
N LEU A 287 -2.18 11.97 -0.93
CA LEU A 287 -2.67 11.55 -2.25
C LEU A 287 -2.63 12.70 -3.26
N ARG A 288 -3.01 13.92 -2.87
CA ARG A 288 -2.91 15.10 -3.75
C ARG A 288 -1.47 15.36 -4.22
N ARG A 289 -0.48 15.26 -3.32
CA ARG A 289 0.95 15.36 -3.70
C ARG A 289 1.38 14.20 -4.59
N ILE A 290 0.90 13.00 -4.32
CA ILE A 290 1.15 11.82 -5.17
C ILE A 290 0.53 12.03 -6.56
N THR A 291 -0.67 12.60 -6.68
CA THR A 291 -1.29 12.97 -7.98
C THR A 291 -0.36 13.86 -8.78
N GLU A 292 0.16 14.94 -8.17
CA GLU A 292 1.07 15.87 -8.84
C GLU A 292 2.34 15.16 -9.36
N LEU A 293 2.89 14.22 -8.57
CA LEU A 293 4.03 13.41 -8.99
C LEU A 293 3.67 12.44 -10.13
N VAL A 294 2.52 11.77 -10.02
CA VAL A 294 2.03 10.84 -11.04
C VAL A 294 1.84 11.53 -12.37
N GLU A 295 1.24 12.73 -12.37
CA GLU A 295 1.04 13.52 -13.57
C GLU A 295 2.37 14.02 -14.14
N ARG A 296 3.25 14.57 -13.30
CA ARG A 296 4.54 15.13 -13.76
C ARG A 296 5.48 14.06 -14.31
N GLU A 297 5.59 12.95 -13.61
CA GLU A 297 6.51 11.85 -13.97
C GLU A 297 5.84 10.81 -14.88
N HIS A 298 4.58 11.03 -15.30
CA HIS A 298 3.81 10.14 -16.16
C HIS A 298 3.77 8.69 -15.64
N ILE A 299 3.53 8.53 -14.34
CA ILE A 299 3.58 7.23 -13.65
C ILE A 299 2.32 6.43 -13.94
N VAL A 300 2.43 5.42 -14.80
CA VAL A 300 1.32 4.52 -15.11
C VAL A 300 1.58 3.15 -14.47
N PRO A 301 0.95 2.81 -13.32
CA PRO A 301 1.07 1.48 -12.75
C PRO A 301 0.47 0.44 -13.69
N ALA A 302 1.13 -0.70 -13.84
CA ALA A 302 0.63 -1.80 -14.64
C ALA A 302 -0.62 -2.40 -13.99
N ILE A 303 -1.64 -2.65 -14.81
CA ILE A 303 -2.85 -3.38 -14.44
C ILE A 303 -2.73 -4.82 -14.94
N ASP A 304 -3.12 -5.77 -14.10
CA ASP A 304 -3.15 -7.17 -14.50
C ASP A 304 -4.21 -7.35 -15.60
N PRO A 305 -3.94 -8.14 -16.67
CA PRO A 305 -4.86 -8.27 -17.80
C PRO A 305 -6.18 -8.99 -17.45
N HIS A 306 -6.24 -9.72 -16.34
CA HIS A 306 -7.49 -10.34 -15.91
C HIS A 306 -8.49 -9.28 -15.47
N CYS A 307 -9.69 -9.33 -16.05
CA CYS A 307 -10.80 -8.46 -15.68
C CYS A 307 -11.72 -9.23 -14.73
N PHE A 308 -11.96 -8.69 -13.54
CA PHE A 308 -12.87 -9.29 -12.57
C PHE A 308 -14.02 -8.33 -12.26
N SER A 309 -15.23 -8.88 -12.17
CA SER A 309 -16.40 -8.25 -11.58
C SER A 309 -16.42 -8.44 -10.06
N LEU A 310 -17.34 -7.75 -9.37
CA LEU A 310 -17.51 -7.92 -7.92
C LEU A 310 -17.91 -9.37 -7.56
N GLU A 311 -18.70 -10.02 -8.40
CA GLU A 311 -19.12 -11.42 -8.26
C GLU A 311 -17.92 -12.39 -8.27
N GLU A 312 -16.86 -12.03 -8.97
CA GLU A 312 -15.64 -12.85 -9.13
C GLU A 312 -14.56 -12.51 -8.08
N ILE A 313 -14.91 -11.77 -7.02
CA ILE A 313 -13.94 -11.28 -6.03
C ILE A 313 -13.05 -12.37 -5.41
N ASN A 314 -13.58 -13.58 -5.22
CA ASN A 314 -12.81 -14.68 -4.65
C ASN A 314 -11.78 -15.26 -5.64
N ASP A 315 -12.03 -15.12 -6.95
CA ASP A 315 -11.07 -15.54 -7.98
C ASP A 315 -9.96 -14.49 -8.13
N ALA A 316 -10.31 -13.21 -8.03
CA ALA A 316 -9.34 -12.12 -7.95
C ALA A 316 -8.42 -12.26 -6.72
N LEU A 317 -8.99 -12.58 -5.54
CA LEU A 317 -8.21 -12.85 -4.32
C LEU A 317 -7.28 -14.06 -4.47
N ARG A 318 -7.74 -15.13 -5.14
CA ARG A 318 -6.91 -16.31 -5.43
C ARG A 318 -5.76 -15.96 -6.37
N LEU A 319 -6.02 -15.17 -7.42
CA LEU A 319 -4.97 -14.70 -8.32
C LEU A 319 -3.91 -13.88 -7.58
N VAL A 320 -4.31 -12.99 -6.65
CA VAL A 320 -3.37 -12.24 -5.81
C VAL A 320 -2.58 -13.14 -4.85
N ALA A 321 -3.19 -14.24 -4.37
CA ALA A 321 -2.54 -15.15 -3.44
C ALA A 321 -1.47 -16.04 -4.10
N GLU A 322 -1.75 -16.53 -5.31
CA GLU A 322 -1.03 -17.67 -5.90
C GLU A 322 -0.54 -17.41 -7.33
N GLY A 323 -1.07 -16.38 -8.00
CA GLY A 323 -0.91 -16.17 -9.42
C GLY A 323 0.38 -15.44 -9.83
N PRO A 324 0.86 -15.64 -11.06
CA PRO A 324 1.94 -14.85 -11.63
C PRO A 324 1.44 -13.45 -12.03
N LEU A 325 1.38 -12.53 -11.07
CA LEU A 325 0.90 -11.18 -11.31
C LEU A 325 1.75 -10.44 -12.35
N ARG A 326 1.07 -9.72 -13.24
CA ARG A 326 1.67 -8.80 -14.24
C ARG A 326 1.35 -7.34 -13.97
N GLY A 327 0.57 -7.07 -12.92
CA GLY A 327 0.19 -5.73 -12.49
C GLY A 327 -0.70 -5.81 -11.26
N LYS A 328 -1.37 -4.69 -10.96
CA LYS A 328 -2.40 -4.63 -9.94
C LYS A 328 -3.67 -5.32 -10.44
N VAL A 329 -4.25 -6.20 -9.62
CA VAL A 329 -5.55 -6.83 -9.92
C VAL A 329 -6.67 -5.85 -9.56
N ILE A 330 -7.62 -5.69 -10.48
CA ILE A 330 -8.72 -4.72 -10.38
C ILE A 330 -10.06 -5.44 -10.42
N ILE A 331 -10.99 -4.97 -9.58
CA ILE A 331 -12.41 -5.26 -9.64
C ILE A 331 -13.10 -4.07 -10.32
N ARG A 332 -13.81 -4.33 -11.41
CA ARG A 332 -14.66 -3.33 -12.08
C ARG A 332 -16.09 -3.42 -11.56
N MET A 333 -16.68 -2.25 -11.32
CA MET A 333 -18.08 -2.08 -10.91
C MET A 333 -18.91 -1.53 -12.07
#